data_AF-A0A2R6T5E5-F1
#
_entry.id   AF-A0A2R6T5E5-F1
#
_cell.length_a   1.000
_cell.length_b   1.000
_cell.length_c   1.000
_cell.angle_alpha   90.00
_cell.angle_beta   90.00
_cell.angle_gamma   90.00
#
_symmetry.space_group_name_H-M   'P 1'
#
loop_
_entity.id
_entity.type
_entity.pdbx_description
1 polymer ?
#
loop_
_entity_poly.entity_id
_entity_poly.type
_entity_poly.pdbx_seq_one_letter_code
_entity_poly.pdbx_strand_id
1 'polypeptide(L)'
;MKESEVSNEETKFYSDAIGIKIDSDYLEALDIEWVLRKVQKASKNALIELKEEELKRVPMEMELQSRKKFVFILLPCEVYDSLDDIFKLTTLTFRNLVDMFERARNRENIKKITIERLGYDGNKFSVAECDKIIFKEERKEKPLTEF
;
A
#
# COMPACT_ATOMS: atom_id res chain seq x y z
N MET A 1 -11.00 -32.21 -17.11
CA MET A 1 -10.50 -30.83 -17.31
C MET A 1 -9.30 -30.68 -16.38
N LYS A 2 -8.13 -30.34 -16.91
CA LYS A 2 -6.95 -30.04 -16.08
C LYS A 2 -7.08 -28.60 -15.63
N GLU A 3 -7.23 -28.38 -14.33
CA GLU A 3 -6.99 -27.07 -13.73
C GLU A 3 -5.54 -26.70 -14.04
N SER A 4 -5.33 -25.68 -14.86
CA SER A 4 -4.00 -25.10 -14.99
C SER A 4 -3.73 -24.34 -13.70
N GLU A 5 -2.91 -24.93 -12.84
CA GLU A 5 -2.25 -24.19 -11.76
C GLU A 5 -1.41 -23.09 -12.42
N VAL A 6 -1.97 -21.89 -12.49
CA VAL A 6 -1.19 -20.68 -12.83
C VAL A 6 -0.15 -20.55 -11.74
N SER A 7 1.12 -20.69 -12.11
CA SER A 7 2.22 -20.67 -11.14
C SER A 7 2.30 -19.27 -10.49
N ASN A 8 2.69 -19.20 -9.22
CA ASN A 8 2.90 -17.92 -8.51
C ASN A 8 3.92 -16.98 -9.21
N GLU A 9 4.74 -17.50 -10.13
CA GLU A 9 5.66 -16.70 -10.95
C GLU A 9 4.94 -16.01 -12.12
N GLU A 10 3.90 -16.62 -12.70
CA GLU A 10 3.10 -16.00 -13.78
C GLU A 10 2.24 -14.84 -13.26
N THR A 11 1.80 -14.87 -12.00
CA THR A 11 1.06 -13.76 -11.39
C THR A 11 1.92 -12.52 -11.13
N LYS A 12 3.20 -12.71 -10.75
CA LYS A 12 4.16 -11.60 -10.59
C LYS A 12 4.53 -10.94 -11.91
N PHE A 13 4.45 -11.68 -13.02
CA PHE A 13 4.79 -11.19 -14.35
C PHE A 13 3.85 -10.08 -14.88
N TYR A 14 2.70 -9.87 -14.24
CA TYR A 14 1.66 -9.01 -14.79
C TYR A 14 0.92 -8.09 -13.80
N SER A 15 1.36 -8.00 -12.55
CA SER A 15 0.70 -7.15 -11.56
C SER A 15 1.57 -5.93 -11.21
N ASP A 16 1.00 -4.74 -11.30
CA ASP A 16 1.51 -3.61 -10.53
C ASP A 16 1.44 -3.93 -9.01
N ALA A 17 2.26 -3.27 -8.23
CA ALA A 17 2.28 -3.40 -6.77
C ALA A 17 2.26 -2.02 -6.08
N ILE A 18 1.93 -2.03 -4.78
CA ILE A 18 2.01 -0.85 -3.92
C ILE A 18 3.24 -0.95 -3.03
N GLY A 19 4.22 -0.10 -3.25
CA GLY A 19 5.37 0.10 -2.38
C GLY A 19 5.06 1.11 -1.28
N ILE A 20 5.43 0.80 -0.03
CA ILE A 20 5.37 1.74 1.08
C ILE A 20 6.71 1.78 1.77
N LYS A 21 7.29 2.97 1.84
CA LYS A 21 8.49 3.25 2.62
C LYS A 21 8.15 4.16 3.79
N ILE A 22 8.48 3.69 5.00
CA ILE A 22 8.24 4.42 6.24
C ILE A 22 9.55 5.04 6.71
N ASP A 23 9.58 6.36 6.85
CA ASP A 23 10.68 7.08 7.47
C ASP A 23 10.35 7.34 8.94
N SER A 24 11.07 6.66 9.82
CA SER A 24 10.90 6.69 11.27
C SER A 24 12.24 6.50 11.97
N ASP A 25 12.41 6.99 13.20
CA ASP A 25 13.62 6.68 13.98
C ASP A 25 13.55 5.24 14.51
N TYR A 26 12.36 4.84 14.96
CA TYR A 26 12.01 3.48 15.37
C TYR A 26 10.66 3.11 14.76
N LEU A 27 10.49 1.84 14.37
CA LEU A 27 9.24 1.35 13.78
C LEU A 27 8.64 0.31 14.72
N GLU A 28 7.45 0.60 15.22
CA GLU A 28 6.71 -0.29 16.11
C GLU A 28 5.81 -1.26 15.33
N ALA A 29 5.47 -2.39 15.94
CA ALA A 29 4.49 -3.32 15.37
C ALA A 29 3.14 -2.64 15.08
N LEU A 30 2.73 -1.71 15.96
CA LEU A 30 1.50 -0.93 15.77
C LEU A 30 1.57 0.01 14.57
N ASP A 31 2.75 0.55 14.23
CA ASP A 31 2.93 1.41 13.04
C ASP A 31 2.73 0.58 11.77
N ILE A 32 3.33 -0.61 11.73
CA ILE A 32 3.17 -1.56 10.63
C ILE A 32 1.70 -1.97 10.50
N GLU A 33 1.04 -2.34 11.61
CA GLU A 33 -0.37 -2.72 11.61
C GLU A 33 -1.27 -1.62 11.03
N TRP A 34 -0.98 -0.35 11.34
CA TRP A 34 -1.76 0.75 10.81
C TRP A 34 -1.54 1.01 9.34
N VAL A 35 -0.30 0.89 8.84
CA VAL A 35 -0.05 0.91 7.40
C VAL A 35 -0.80 -0.23 6.72
N LEU A 36 -0.76 -1.45 7.27
CA LEU A 36 -1.52 -2.60 6.75
C LEU A 36 -3.03 -2.33 6.68
N ARG A 37 -3.61 -1.79 7.74
CA ARG A 37 -5.04 -1.43 7.78
C ARG A 37 -5.39 -0.37 6.74
N LYS A 38 -4.50 0.59 6.51
CA LYS A 38 -4.68 1.64 5.48
C LYS A 38 -4.65 1.03 4.07
N VAL A 39 -3.69 0.16 3.78
CA VAL A 39 -3.60 -0.55 2.48
C VAL A 39 -4.83 -1.41 2.24
N GLN A 40 -5.24 -2.22 3.21
CA GLN A 40 -6.43 -3.07 3.10
C GLN A 40 -7.69 -2.26 2.83
N LYS A 41 -7.85 -1.12 3.53
CA LYS A 41 -9.01 -0.25 3.35
C LYS A 41 -8.96 0.47 2.00
N ALA A 42 -7.81 0.97 1.57
CA ALA A 42 -7.66 1.60 0.25
C ALA A 42 -7.95 0.61 -0.89
N SER A 43 -7.47 -0.62 -0.76
CA SER A 43 -7.72 -1.69 -1.74
C SER A 43 -9.21 -2.06 -1.80
N LYS A 44 -9.87 -2.16 -0.63
CA LYS A 44 -11.32 -2.41 -0.57
C LYS A 44 -12.10 -1.28 -1.24
N ASN A 45 -11.76 -0.02 -0.95
CA ASN A 45 -12.43 1.12 -1.56
C ASN A 45 -12.26 1.13 -3.09
N ALA A 46 -11.05 0.84 -3.58
CA ALA A 46 -10.76 0.76 -5.01
C ALA A 46 -11.56 -0.37 -5.69
N LEU A 47 -11.74 -1.51 -5.02
CA LEU A 47 -12.53 -2.61 -5.56
C LEU A 47 -14.02 -2.25 -5.66
N ILE A 48 -14.58 -1.63 -4.61
CA ILE A 48 -15.96 -1.15 -4.62
C ILE A 48 -16.18 -0.15 -5.76
N GLU A 49 -15.22 0.75 -5.98
CA GLU A 49 -15.31 1.74 -7.07
C GLU A 49 -15.26 1.11 -8.47
N LEU A 50 -14.49 0.04 -8.66
CA LEU A 50 -14.31 -0.58 -9.99
C LEU A 50 -15.35 -1.63 -10.34
N LYS A 51 -15.75 -2.43 -9.35
CA LYS A 51 -16.53 -3.66 -9.56
C LYS A 51 -17.87 -3.62 -8.84
N GLU A 52 -18.14 -2.60 -8.03
CA GLU A 52 -19.33 -2.49 -7.17
C GLU A 52 -19.50 -3.66 -6.19
N GLU A 53 -18.41 -4.38 -5.90
CA GLU A 53 -18.39 -5.58 -5.08
C GLU A 53 -17.76 -5.33 -3.69
N GLU A 54 -18.42 -5.84 -2.64
CA GLU A 54 -17.94 -5.75 -1.28
C GLU A 54 -17.21 -7.02 -0.81
N LEU A 55 -15.94 -7.15 -1.18
CA LEU A 55 -15.09 -8.14 -0.52
C LEU A 55 -14.76 -7.71 0.91
N LYS A 56 -14.76 -8.69 1.84
CA LYS A 56 -14.27 -8.48 3.21
C LYS A 56 -12.80 -8.06 3.21
N ARG A 57 -12.00 -8.64 2.32
CA ARG A 57 -10.57 -8.35 2.11
C ARG A 57 -10.21 -8.60 0.65
N VAL A 58 -9.38 -7.71 0.11
CA VAL A 58 -8.74 -7.91 -1.20
C VAL A 58 -7.55 -8.85 -1.00
N PRO A 59 -7.49 -10.00 -1.70
CA PRO A 59 -6.32 -10.89 -1.67
C PRO A 59 -5.03 -10.15 -2.02
N MET A 60 -4.01 -10.27 -1.18
CA MET A 60 -2.72 -9.62 -1.38
C MET A 60 -1.57 -10.38 -0.72
N GLU A 61 -0.40 -10.36 -1.35
CA GLU A 61 0.88 -10.78 -0.77
C GLU A 61 1.64 -9.54 -0.26
N MET A 62 2.35 -9.68 0.86
CA MET A 62 3.23 -8.65 1.38
C MET A 62 4.67 -9.15 1.38
N GLU A 63 5.55 -8.45 0.67
CA GLU A 63 6.98 -8.67 0.67
C GLU A 63 7.72 -7.58 1.48
N LEU A 64 8.64 -8.00 2.34
CA LEU A 64 9.52 -7.09 3.07
C LEU A 64 10.83 -6.91 2.29
N GLN A 65 10.97 -5.79 1.60
CA GLN A 65 12.19 -5.48 0.83
C GLN A 65 13.30 -4.88 1.72
N SER A 66 12.93 -4.26 2.85
CA SER A 66 13.84 -3.84 3.91
C SER A 66 13.05 -3.58 5.19
N ARG A 67 13.72 -3.36 6.33
CA ARG A 67 13.07 -3.05 7.62
C ARG A 67 12.02 -1.94 7.56
N LYS A 68 12.11 -1.04 6.58
CA LYS A 68 11.25 0.13 6.42
C LYS A 68 10.56 0.19 5.05
N LYS A 69 10.65 -0.85 4.22
CA LYS A 69 10.02 -0.92 2.89
C LYS A 69 9.22 -2.19 2.75
N PHE A 70 7.92 -2.01 2.55
CA PHE A 70 6.92 -3.06 2.32
C PHE A 70 6.43 -2.95 0.88
N VAL A 71 6.23 -4.08 0.23
CA VAL A 71 5.64 -4.16 -1.11
C VAL A 71 4.40 -5.03 -1.01
N PHE A 72 3.26 -4.50 -1.47
CA PHE A 72 1.97 -5.17 -1.46
C PHE A 72 1.59 -5.52 -2.90
N ILE A 73 1.45 -6.81 -3.18
CA ILE A 73 1.10 -7.34 -4.49
C ILE A 73 -0.36 -7.78 -4.39
N LEU A 74 -1.24 -7.15 -5.17
CA LEU A 74 -2.64 -7.57 -5.23
C LEU A 74 -2.74 -8.86 -6.02
N LEU A 75 -3.36 -9.88 -5.44
CA LEU A 75 -3.52 -11.18 -6.08
C LEU A 75 -4.84 -11.22 -6.85
N PRO A 76 -4.89 -11.83 -8.05
CA PRO A 76 -6.13 -12.02 -8.79
C PRO A 76 -7.12 -12.86 -7.98
N CYS A 77 -8.41 -12.63 -8.21
CA CYS A 77 -9.49 -13.45 -7.70
C CYS A 77 -10.67 -13.47 -8.67
N GLU A 78 -11.73 -14.21 -8.36
CA GLU A 78 -12.91 -14.34 -9.24
C GLU A 78 -13.57 -13.00 -9.61
N VAL A 79 -13.37 -11.95 -8.81
CA VAL A 79 -13.94 -10.61 -9.05
C VAL A 79 -13.07 -9.75 -9.96
N TYR A 80 -11.75 -10.00 -9.97
CA TYR A 80 -10.78 -9.31 -10.82
C TYR A 80 -9.59 -10.24 -11.07
N ASP A 81 -9.48 -10.77 -12.27
CA ASP A 81 -8.43 -11.71 -12.66
C ASP A 81 -7.67 -11.26 -13.91
N SER A 82 -8.18 -10.23 -14.61
CA SER A 82 -7.52 -9.65 -15.76
C SER A 82 -6.42 -8.67 -15.36
N LEU A 83 -5.39 -8.58 -16.20
CA LEU A 83 -4.27 -7.67 -15.96
C LEU A 83 -4.70 -6.19 -15.95
N ASP A 84 -5.64 -5.84 -16.82
CA ASP A 84 -6.22 -4.50 -16.88
C ASP A 84 -6.99 -4.17 -15.59
N ASP A 85 -7.71 -5.15 -15.03
CA ASP A 85 -8.40 -4.96 -13.76
C ASP A 85 -7.42 -4.81 -12.59
N ILE A 86 -6.38 -5.64 -12.51
CA ILE A 86 -5.34 -5.52 -11.48
C ILE A 86 -4.63 -4.17 -11.58
N PHE A 87 -4.32 -3.72 -12.80
CA PHE A 87 -3.71 -2.43 -13.04
C PHE A 87 -4.60 -1.26 -12.59
N LYS A 88 -5.88 -1.27 -12.98
CA LYS A 88 -6.87 -0.27 -12.54
C LYS A 88 -7.05 -0.29 -11.03
N LEU A 89 -7.18 -1.47 -10.44
CA LEU A 89 -7.34 -1.66 -9.00
C LEU A 89 -6.13 -1.15 -8.24
N THR A 90 -4.93 -1.44 -8.70
CA THR A 90 -3.69 -0.97 -8.07
C THR A 90 -3.57 0.55 -8.20
N THR A 91 -3.90 1.11 -9.35
CA THR A 91 -3.89 2.58 -9.58
C THR A 91 -4.86 3.30 -8.66
N LEU A 92 -6.09 2.81 -8.52
CA LEU A 92 -7.05 3.41 -7.58
C LEU A 92 -6.68 3.16 -6.12
N THR A 93 -6.12 1.98 -5.80
CA THR A 93 -5.59 1.69 -4.46
C THR A 93 -4.51 2.70 -4.09
N PHE A 94 -3.57 2.98 -5.00
CA PHE A 94 -2.54 4.01 -4.83
C PHE A 94 -3.15 5.37 -4.49
N ARG A 95 -4.08 5.87 -5.31
CA ARG A 95 -4.73 7.18 -5.11
C ARG A 95 -5.50 7.25 -3.80
N ASN A 96 -6.32 6.24 -3.52
CA ASN A 96 -7.07 6.14 -2.27
C ASN A 96 -6.13 6.11 -1.06
N LEU A 97 -4.99 5.43 -1.17
CA LEU A 97 -4.01 5.35 -0.10
C LEU A 97 -3.32 6.69 0.16
N VAL A 98 -2.96 7.43 -0.89
CA VAL A 98 -2.42 8.80 -0.80
C VAL A 98 -3.40 9.68 -0.02
N ASP A 99 -4.64 9.81 -0.49
CA ASP A 99 -5.70 10.59 0.16
C ASP A 99 -5.89 10.18 1.64
N MET A 100 -5.85 8.87 1.90
CA MET A 100 -6.06 8.32 3.24
C MET A 100 -4.92 8.62 4.22
N PHE A 101 -3.69 8.78 3.74
CA PHE A 101 -2.54 9.14 4.57
C PHE A 101 -2.41 10.66 4.71
N GLU A 102 -2.74 11.44 3.70
CA GLU A 102 -2.78 12.91 3.80
C GLU A 102 -3.81 13.39 4.84
N ARG A 103 -4.95 12.70 4.92
CA ARG A 103 -6.00 12.98 5.92
C ARG A 103 -5.78 12.25 7.24
N ALA A 104 -4.75 11.41 7.36
CA ALA A 104 -4.52 10.67 8.58
C ALA A 104 -3.97 11.56 9.68
N ARG A 105 -4.37 11.29 10.93
CA ARG A 105 -3.71 11.87 12.09
C ARG A 105 -2.24 11.42 12.13
N ASN A 106 -1.36 12.36 12.47
CA ASN A 106 0.07 12.12 12.59
C ASN A 106 0.35 11.02 13.62
N ARG A 107 1.27 10.12 13.27
CA ARG A 107 1.86 9.12 14.15
C ARG A 107 3.15 9.69 14.70
N GLU A 108 3.32 9.75 16.03
CA GLU A 108 4.51 10.36 16.65
C GLU A 108 5.83 9.77 16.13
N ASN A 109 5.85 8.46 15.83
CA ASN A 109 7.04 7.75 15.39
C ASN A 109 7.32 7.86 13.88
N ILE A 110 6.37 8.33 13.07
CA ILE A 110 6.49 8.33 11.61
C ILE A 110 6.67 9.77 11.11
N LYS A 111 7.86 10.07 10.60
CA LYS A 111 8.20 11.39 10.03
C LYS A 111 7.65 11.57 8.64
N LYS A 112 7.72 10.50 7.84
CA LYS A 112 7.32 10.54 6.44
C LYS A 112 6.92 9.16 5.94
N ILE A 113 5.92 9.12 5.07
CA ILE A 113 5.58 7.93 4.28
C ILE A 113 5.81 8.25 2.81
N THR A 114 6.48 7.35 2.10
CA THR A 114 6.54 7.37 0.63
C THR A 114 5.70 6.23 0.12
N ILE A 115 4.76 6.53 -0.76
CA ILE A 115 3.88 5.57 -1.42
C ILE A 115 4.34 5.50 -2.86
N GLU A 116 4.57 4.30 -3.37
CA GLU A 116 5.06 4.05 -4.71
C GLU A 116 4.05 3.13 -5.42
N ARG A 117 3.59 3.48 -6.62
CA ARG A 117 3.03 2.49 -7.55
C ARG A 117 4.19 1.87 -8.29
N LEU A 118 4.32 0.56 -8.20
CA LEU A 118 5.43 -0.19 -8.76
C LEU A 118 4.95 -0.97 -9.98
N GLY A 119 5.54 -0.70 -11.14
CA GLY A 119 5.31 -1.49 -12.35
C GLY A 119 6.36 -2.60 -12.49
N TYR A 120 5.93 -3.80 -12.87
CA TYR A 120 6.84 -4.92 -13.14
C TYR A 120 7.34 -4.87 -14.60
N ASP A 121 8.66 -4.88 -14.80
CA ASP A 121 9.29 -4.77 -16.13
C ASP A 121 9.70 -6.12 -16.75
N GLY A 122 9.30 -7.24 -16.13
CA GLY A 122 9.71 -8.59 -16.51
C GLY A 122 10.87 -9.15 -15.67
N ASN A 123 11.62 -8.30 -14.96
CA ASN A 123 12.73 -8.71 -14.10
C ASN A 123 12.62 -8.16 -12.67
N LYS A 124 12.07 -6.96 -12.51
CA LYS A 124 11.94 -6.30 -11.20
C LYS A 124 10.77 -5.31 -11.16
N PHE A 125 10.36 -4.99 -9.95
CA PHE A 125 9.52 -3.84 -9.69
C PHE A 125 10.30 -2.53 -9.83
N SER A 126 9.78 -1.62 -10.62
CA SER A 126 10.30 -0.27 -10.83
C SER A 126 9.24 0.76 -10.45
N VAL A 127 9.67 1.93 -9.96
CA VAL A 127 8.72 2.98 -9.54
C VAL A 127 8.08 3.62 -10.77
N ALA A 128 6.77 3.43 -10.91
CA ALA A 128 5.97 4.04 -11.97
C ALA A 128 5.36 5.37 -11.51
N GLU A 129 4.99 5.47 -10.23
CA GLU A 129 4.40 6.66 -9.61
C GLU A 129 4.83 6.74 -8.15
N CYS A 130 4.99 7.94 -7.59
CA CYS A 130 5.49 8.11 -6.23
C CYS A 130 4.93 9.38 -5.59
N ASP A 131 4.38 9.24 -4.38
CA ASP A 131 3.96 10.34 -3.52
C ASP A 131 4.64 10.30 -2.15
N LYS A 132 4.80 11.48 -1.56
CA LYS A 132 5.51 11.67 -0.29
C LYS A 132 4.66 12.49 0.67
N ILE A 133 4.34 11.89 1.80
CA ILE A 133 3.52 12.49 2.85
C ILE A 133 4.42 12.74 4.05
N ILE A 134 4.56 14.01 4.42
CA ILE A 134 5.39 14.45 5.54
C ILE A 134 4.46 14.77 6.70
N PHE A 135 4.62 14.05 7.81
CA PHE A 135 3.90 14.34 9.03
C PHE A 135 4.67 15.44 9.78
N LYS A 136 4.00 16.57 10.02
CA LYS A 136 4.59 17.65 10.81
C LYS A 136 4.67 17.22 12.28
N GLU A 137 5.81 17.42 12.93
CA GLU A 137 5.86 17.34 14.38
C GLU A 137 4.93 18.42 14.96
N GLU A 138 3.90 18.02 15.70
CA GLU A 138 3.20 18.96 16.56
C GLU A 138 4.25 19.42 17.59
N ARG A 139 4.63 20.71 17.53
CA ARG A 139 5.47 21.30 18.57
C ARG A 139 4.72 21.08 19.89
N LYS A 140 5.24 20.21 20.74
CA LYS A 140 4.86 20.18 22.15
C LYS A 140 5.21 21.58 22.69
N GLU A 141 4.21 22.43 22.88
CA GLU A 141 4.38 23.64 23.67
C GLU A 141 4.93 23.17 25.03
N LYS A 142 6.19 23.49 25.31
CA LYS A 142 6.71 23.28 26.66
C LYS A 142 5.82 24.10 27.60
N PRO A 143 5.30 23.53 28.69
CA PRO A 143 4.57 24.33 29.67
C PRO A 143 5.46 25.48 30.12
N LEU A 144 4.91 26.69 30.17
CA LEU A 144 5.55 27.96 30.57
C LEU A 144 6.08 27.96 32.04
N THR A 145 6.14 26.81 32.71
CA THR A 145 6.58 26.66 34.10
C THR A 145 8.09 26.47 34.26
N GLU A 146 8.87 26.60 33.18
CA GLU A 146 10.35 26.60 33.22
C GLU A 146 10.94 27.98 32.84
N PHE A 147 10.41 29.06 33.43
CA PHE A 147 11.03 30.39 33.42
C PHE A 147 11.10 30.97 34.82
#